data_AF-A0A9W6TZD7-F1
#
_entry.id   AF-A0A9W6TZD7-F1
#
_cell.length_a   1.000
_cell.length_b   1.000
_cell.length_c   1.000
_cell.angle_alpha   90.00
_cell.angle_beta   90.00
_cell.angle_gamma   90.00
#
_symmetry.space_group_name_H-M   'P 1'
#
loop_
_entity.id
_entity.type
_entity.pdbx_description
1 polymer ?
#
loop_
_entity_poly.entity_id
_entity_poly.type
_entity_poly.pdbx_seq_one_letter_code
_entity_poly.pdbx_strand_id
1 'polypeptide(L)'
;MLAATTAQTGSVVHYARRTAMNRFGWLEWILKANLPIMFCENALARRGNAAALLEGVTRSVEPAIAAELPDALGIMFDGLTHSSEHFVVVFAYYEDNSVAKTALLSMAPVINDLDEDLSARTHRKFLAGMLERDFRKDLSCCKYLVGQLFNKKQAIGNHYANAIGRMR
;
A
#
# COMPACT_ATOMS: atom_id res chain seq x y z
N MET A 1 34.33 13.86 -43.46
CA MET A 1 33.43 13.62 -42.31
C MET A 1 32.81 12.23 -42.50
N LEU A 2 33.16 11.26 -41.68
CA LEU A 2 32.49 9.96 -41.66
C LEU A 2 31.15 10.13 -40.95
N ALA A 3 30.05 9.83 -41.64
CA ALA A 3 28.72 9.85 -41.06
C ALA A 3 28.61 8.75 -39.99
N ALA A 4 28.27 9.13 -38.76
CA ALA A 4 27.95 8.19 -37.69
C ALA A 4 26.69 7.41 -38.07
N THR A 5 26.80 6.09 -38.12
CA THR A 5 25.67 5.19 -38.38
C THR A 5 24.69 5.27 -37.21
N THR A 6 23.41 5.52 -37.52
CA THR A 6 22.33 5.52 -36.52
C THR A 6 22.27 4.15 -35.86
N ALA A 7 22.57 4.07 -34.57
CA ALA A 7 22.45 2.84 -33.80
C ALA A 7 20.97 2.43 -33.78
N GLN A 8 20.63 1.34 -34.47
CA GLN A 8 19.36 0.67 -34.26
C GLN A 8 19.39 0.11 -32.84
N THR A 9 18.67 0.74 -31.91
CA THR A 9 18.44 0.17 -30.58
C THR A 9 17.58 -1.08 -30.77
N GLY A 10 18.24 -2.24 -30.88
CA GLY A 10 17.57 -3.53 -30.99
C GLY A 10 16.70 -3.81 -29.77
N SER A 11 15.60 -4.54 -29.98
CA SER A 11 14.69 -4.93 -28.91
C SER A 11 15.40 -5.77 -27.84
N VAL A 12 15.41 -5.28 -26.59
CA VAL A 12 16.04 -5.96 -25.44
C VAL A 12 15.16 -7.13 -24.93
N VAL A 13 14.04 -7.41 -25.59
CA VAL A 13 13.07 -8.46 -25.24
C VAL A 13 13.72 -9.85 -25.14
N HIS A 14 14.74 -10.14 -25.96
CA HIS A 14 15.48 -11.41 -25.90
C HIS A 14 16.29 -11.61 -24.60
N TYR A 15 16.61 -10.54 -23.88
CA TYR A 15 17.30 -10.61 -22.58
C TYR A 15 16.33 -10.75 -21.40
N ALA A 16 15.04 -10.46 -21.60
CA ALA A 16 14.03 -10.60 -20.56
C ALA A 16 13.62 -12.06 -20.41
N ARG A 17 13.65 -12.60 -19.19
CA ARG A 17 13.10 -13.92 -18.91
C ARG A 17 11.61 -13.94 -19.26
N ARG A 18 11.16 -14.97 -19.97
CA ARG A 18 9.76 -15.13 -20.39
C ARG A 18 8.76 -15.05 -19.22
N THR A 19 9.16 -15.51 -18.04
CA THR A 19 8.38 -15.37 -16.80
C THR A 19 8.27 -13.92 -16.31
N ALA A 20 9.29 -13.09 -16.49
CA ALA A 20 9.24 -11.67 -16.17
C ALA A 20 8.31 -10.90 -17.12
N MET A 21 8.39 -11.18 -18.42
CA MET A 21 7.49 -10.59 -19.42
C MET A 21 6.03 -10.96 -19.17
N ASN A 22 5.76 -12.23 -18.85
CA ASN A 22 4.40 -12.67 -18.53
C ASN A 22 3.87 -11.93 -17.28
N ARG A 23 4.67 -11.82 -16.21
CA ARG A 23 4.28 -11.07 -15.00
C ARG A 23 4.01 -9.59 -15.28
N PHE A 24 4.84 -8.95 -16.10
CA PHE A 24 4.62 -7.57 -16.52
C PHE A 24 3.33 -7.41 -17.33
N GLY A 25 3.06 -8.30 -18.29
CA GLY A 25 1.82 -8.27 -19.06
C GLY A 25 0.56 -8.48 -18.20
N TRP A 26 0.64 -9.34 -17.17
CA TRP A 26 -0.44 -9.49 -16.19
C TRP A 26 -0.67 -8.22 -15.36
N LEU A 27 0.39 -7.58 -14.86
CA LEU A 27 0.28 -6.31 -14.13
C LEU A 27 -0.29 -5.20 -15.00
N GLU A 28 0.25 -5.06 -16.22
CA GLU A 28 -0.21 -4.08 -17.19
C GLU A 28 -1.69 -4.27 -17.50
N TRP A 29 -2.15 -5.51 -17.68
CA TRP A 29 -3.56 -5.79 -17.93
C TRP A 29 -4.44 -5.45 -16.72
N ILE A 30 -4.06 -5.86 -15.50
CA ILE A 30 -4.81 -5.57 -14.28
C ILE A 30 -4.98 -4.05 -14.09
N LEU A 31 -3.87 -3.31 -14.23
CA LEU A 31 -3.87 -1.85 -14.05
C LEU A 31 -4.64 -1.13 -15.16
N LYS A 32 -4.39 -1.46 -16.43
CA LYS A 32 -5.02 -0.77 -17.58
C LYS A 32 -6.49 -1.11 -17.75
N ALA A 33 -6.90 -2.33 -17.42
CA ALA A 33 -8.31 -2.71 -17.43
C ALA A 33 -9.05 -2.33 -16.15
N ASN A 34 -8.37 -1.66 -15.20
CA ASN A 34 -8.91 -1.24 -13.91
C ASN A 34 -9.63 -2.39 -13.18
N LEU A 35 -9.01 -3.58 -13.20
CA LEU A 35 -9.61 -4.76 -12.57
C LEU A 35 -9.51 -4.63 -11.06
N PRO A 36 -10.56 -5.04 -10.31
CA PRO A 36 -10.50 -5.02 -8.86
C PRO A 36 -9.40 -5.96 -8.37
N ILE A 37 -8.73 -5.59 -7.27
CA ILE A 37 -7.67 -6.42 -6.67
C ILE A 37 -8.21 -7.82 -6.31
N MET A 38 -9.49 -7.92 -5.95
CA MET A 38 -10.24 -9.17 -5.72
C MET A 38 -10.23 -10.13 -6.92
N PHE A 39 -10.00 -9.62 -8.13
CA PHE A 39 -9.78 -10.47 -9.31
C PHE A 39 -8.65 -11.47 -9.06
N CYS A 40 -7.61 -11.11 -8.29
CA CYS A 40 -6.46 -11.96 -8.00
C CYS A 40 -6.81 -13.19 -7.14
N GLU A 41 -7.94 -13.16 -6.44
CA GLU A 41 -8.44 -14.26 -5.62
C GLU A 41 -9.29 -15.26 -6.40
N ASN A 42 -9.76 -14.88 -7.59
CA ASN A 42 -10.53 -15.78 -8.47
C ASN A 42 -9.70 -17.03 -8.81
N ALA A 43 -10.31 -18.21 -8.76
CA ALA A 43 -9.64 -19.49 -9.05
C ALA A 43 -8.85 -19.50 -10.38
N LEU A 44 -9.33 -18.82 -11.41
CA LEU A 44 -8.64 -18.68 -12.70
C LEU A 44 -7.44 -17.72 -12.64
N ALA A 45 -7.57 -16.60 -11.94
CA ALA A 45 -6.48 -15.63 -11.75
C ALA A 45 -5.40 -16.16 -10.78
N ARG A 46 -5.81 -16.95 -9.78
CA ARG A 46 -4.93 -17.64 -8.82
C ARG A 46 -4.09 -18.70 -9.52
N ARG A 47 -4.67 -19.45 -10.48
CA ARG A 47 -3.93 -20.33 -11.40
C ARG A 47 -2.95 -19.55 -12.29
N GLY A 48 -3.26 -18.28 -12.57
CA GLY A 48 -2.39 -17.33 -13.28
C GLY A 48 -1.32 -16.65 -12.41
N ASN A 49 -1.17 -17.02 -11.13
CA ASN A 49 -0.25 -16.44 -10.16
C ASN A 49 -0.49 -14.95 -9.83
N ALA A 50 -1.70 -14.43 -10.01
CA ALA A 50 -2.00 -13.01 -9.74
C ALA A 50 -1.76 -12.60 -8.27
N ALA A 51 -2.04 -13.47 -7.30
CA ALA A 51 -1.73 -13.22 -5.89
C ALA A 51 -0.21 -13.16 -5.63
N ALA A 52 0.57 -14.11 -6.16
CA ALA A 52 2.03 -14.10 -6.06
C ALA A 52 2.67 -12.93 -6.82
N LEU A 53 1.99 -12.43 -7.86
CA LEU A 53 2.39 -11.25 -8.61
C LEU A 53 2.22 -9.99 -7.77
N LEU A 54 1.06 -9.78 -7.13
CA LEU A 54 0.83 -8.67 -6.21
C LEU A 54 1.79 -8.70 -5.03
N GLU A 55 2.00 -9.88 -4.41
CA GLU A 55 3.00 -10.03 -3.35
C GLU A 55 4.42 -9.66 -3.83
N GLY A 56 4.78 -10.07 -5.05
CA GLY A 56 6.05 -9.69 -5.67
C GLY A 56 6.18 -8.19 -5.94
N VAL A 57 5.08 -7.51 -6.31
CA VAL A 57 5.06 -6.05 -6.46
C VAL A 57 5.22 -5.39 -5.10
N THR A 58 4.44 -5.79 -4.10
CA THR A 58 4.55 -5.27 -2.73
C THR A 58 5.99 -5.36 -2.22
N ARG A 59 6.60 -6.55 -2.28
CA ARG A 59 8.01 -6.76 -1.87
C ARG A 59 9.02 -5.92 -2.65
N SER A 60 8.70 -5.52 -3.88
CA SER A 60 9.58 -4.69 -4.71
C SER A 60 9.40 -3.19 -4.43
N VAL A 61 8.20 -2.77 -4.04
CA VAL A 61 7.82 -1.37 -3.81
C VAL A 61 8.10 -0.93 -2.37
N GLU A 62 7.90 -1.82 -1.38
CA GLU A 62 8.14 -1.52 0.04
C GLU A 62 9.53 -0.93 0.31
N PRO A 63 10.65 -1.48 -0.22
CA PRO A 63 11.97 -0.90 0.01
C PRO A 63 12.14 0.49 -0.60
N ALA A 64 11.48 0.76 -1.73
CA ALA A 64 11.53 2.07 -2.39
C ALA A 64 10.77 3.12 -1.57
N ILE A 65 9.56 2.76 -1.07
CA ILE A 65 8.80 3.62 -0.15
C ILE A 65 9.61 3.83 1.14
N ALA A 66 10.18 2.79 1.73
CA ALA A 66 10.96 2.88 2.95
C ALA A 66 12.17 3.82 2.82
N ALA A 67 12.83 3.82 1.65
CA ALA A 67 13.95 4.71 1.36
C ALA A 67 13.54 6.17 1.17
N GLU A 68 12.31 6.42 0.70
CA GLU A 68 11.77 7.76 0.48
C GLU A 68 11.16 8.36 1.75
N LEU A 69 10.63 7.53 2.66
CA LEU A 69 9.93 7.99 3.85
C LEU A 69 10.87 8.80 4.79
N PRO A 70 10.51 10.04 5.14
CA PRO A 70 11.26 10.80 6.13
C PRO A 70 10.99 10.30 7.56
N ASP A 71 11.78 10.77 8.52
CA ASP A 71 11.56 10.51 9.95
C ASP A 71 10.47 11.43 10.56
N ALA A 72 9.84 12.25 9.73
CA ALA A 72 8.69 13.07 10.10
C ALA A 72 7.59 12.89 9.04
N LEU A 73 6.61 12.05 9.36
CA LEU A 73 5.48 11.75 8.49
C LEU A 73 4.15 11.81 9.26
N GLY A 74 3.05 12.02 8.56
CA GLY A 74 1.70 11.81 9.04
C GLY A 74 1.17 10.46 8.62
N ILE A 75 0.29 9.86 9.43
CA ILE A 75 -0.45 8.65 9.05
C ILE A 75 -1.90 9.04 8.75
N MET A 76 -2.42 8.60 7.62
CA MET A 76 -3.80 8.82 7.21
C MET A 76 -4.53 7.50 7.03
N PHE A 77 -5.68 7.35 7.67
CA PHE A 77 -6.61 6.26 7.45
C PHE A 77 -7.75 6.70 6.54
N ASP A 78 -8.06 5.86 5.57
CA ASP A 78 -9.24 5.99 4.75
C ASP A 78 -10.03 4.68 4.72
N GLY A 79 -11.35 4.78 4.69
CA GLY A 79 -12.24 3.65 4.49
C GLY A 79 -12.59 3.55 3.01
N LEU A 80 -12.21 2.47 2.34
CA LEU A 80 -12.61 2.22 0.96
C LEU A 80 -13.70 1.16 0.93
N THR A 81 -14.83 1.43 0.28
CA THR A 81 -15.85 0.40 0.03
C THR A 81 -15.86 0.03 -1.43
N HIS A 82 -15.65 -1.25 -1.75
CA HIS A 82 -15.77 -1.77 -3.10
C HIS A 82 -16.58 -3.06 -3.09
N SER A 83 -17.66 -3.12 -3.87
CA SER A 83 -18.44 -4.34 -4.09
C SER A 83 -18.84 -5.08 -2.80
N SER A 84 -19.35 -4.34 -1.81
CA SER A 84 -19.80 -4.79 -0.47
C SER A 84 -18.72 -5.08 0.58
N GLU A 85 -17.44 -5.04 0.21
CA GLU A 85 -16.33 -5.16 1.15
C GLU A 85 -15.83 -3.78 1.58
N HIS A 86 -15.55 -3.65 2.88
CA HIS A 86 -14.93 -2.47 3.45
C HIS A 86 -13.45 -2.76 3.65
N PHE A 87 -12.61 -1.83 3.23
CA PHE A 87 -11.17 -1.87 3.41
C PHE A 87 -10.76 -0.69 4.27
N VAL A 88 -9.77 -0.91 5.12
CA VAL A 88 -9.00 0.17 5.74
C VAL A 88 -7.71 0.32 4.97
N VAL A 89 -7.48 1.55 4.53
CA VAL A 89 -6.30 1.95 3.78
C VAL A 89 -5.46 2.85 4.68
N VAL A 90 -4.17 2.55 4.78
CA VAL A 90 -3.20 3.31 5.57
C VAL A 90 -2.21 3.98 4.63
N PHE A 91 -2.15 5.30 4.69
CA PHE A 91 -1.20 6.10 3.93
C PHE A 91 -0.19 6.79 4.86
N ALA A 92 1.05 6.94 4.38
CA ALA A 92 1.97 7.95 4.85
C ALA A 92 1.74 9.23 4.06
N TYR A 93 1.66 10.36 4.76
CA TYR A 93 1.67 11.69 4.17
C TYR A 93 2.90 12.44 4.66
N TYR A 94 3.66 13.04 3.75
CA TYR A 94 4.90 13.73 4.08
C TYR A 94 5.22 14.79 3.03
N GLU A 95 6.18 15.65 3.34
CA GLU A 95 6.69 16.63 2.39
C GLU A 95 8.10 16.23 1.96
N ASP A 96 8.34 16.27 0.66
CA ASP A 96 9.67 16.15 0.07
C ASP A 96 9.90 17.35 -0.85
N ASN A 97 10.96 18.11 -0.59
CA ASN A 97 11.28 19.35 -1.32
C ASN A 97 10.08 20.32 -1.43
N SER A 98 9.33 20.49 -0.33
CA SER A 98 8.11 21.32 -0.25
C SER A 98 6.93 20.84 -1.12
N VAL A 99 6.99 19.59 -1.60
CA VAL A 99 5.89 18.95 -2.32
C VAL A 99 5.25 17.92 -1.41
N ALA A 100 3.95 18.06 -1.18
CA ALA A 100 3.16 17.07 -0.47
C ALA A 100 3.11 15.76 -1.25
N LYS A 101 3.50 14.67 -0.58
CA LYS A 101 3.50 13.31 -1.11
C LYS A 101 2.64 12.41 -0.24
N THR A 102 2.08 11.39 -0.88
CA THR A 102 1.30 10.35 -0.20
C THR A 102 1.78 9.00 -0.69
N ALA A 103 2.06 8.08 0.23
CA ALA A 103 2.44 6.71 -0.08
C ALA A 103 1.46 5.74 0.59
N LEU A 104 0.95 4.77 -0.17
CA LEU A 104 0.12 3.69 0.36
C LEU A 104 1.02 2.71 1.13
N LEU A 105 0.78 2.55 2.43
CA LEU A 105 1.55 1.64 3.29
C LEU A 105 0.88 0.28 3.42
N SER A 106 -0.45 0.27 3.54
CA SER A 106 -1.21 -0.96 3.72
C SER A 106 -2.65 -0.78 3.28
N MET A 107 -3.23 -1.86 2.78
CA MET A 107 -4.66 -1.98 2.51
C MET A 107 -5.10 -3.36 2.98
N ALA A 108 -6.07 -3.39 3.89
CA ALA A 108 -6.60 -4.64 4.43
C ALA A 108 -8.13 -4.60 4.45
N PRO A 109 -8.80 -5.72 4.12
CA PRO A 109 -10.23 -5.83 4.33
C PRO A 109 -10.54 -5.73 5.82
N VAL A 110 -11.64 -5.07 6.16
CA VAL A 110 -12.19 -5.04 7.51
C VAL A 110 -12.95 -6.35 7.71
N ILE A 111 -12.33 -7.26 8.44
CA ILE A 111 -13.02 -8.39 9.02
C ILE A 111 -13.84 -7.81 10.18
N ASN A 112 -15.10 -8.24 10.31
CA ASN A 112 -15.99 -7.76 11.36
C ASN A 112 -16.43 -8.97 12.18
N ASP A 113 -15.43 -9.65 12.75
CA ASP A 113 -15.66 -10.75 13.68
C ASP A 113 -16.05 -10.18 15.04
N LEU A 114 -17.03 -10.80 15.70
CA LEU A 114 -17.56 -10.34 16.98
C LEU A 114 -16.50 -10.33 18.10
N ASP A 115 -15.43 -11.12 17.93
CA ASP A 115 -14.33 -11.26 18.89
C ASP A 115 -13.12 -10.40 18.53
N GLU A 116 -13.17 -9.58 17.48
CA GLU A 116 -12.03 -8.79 17.02
C GLU A 116 -11.82 -7.55 17.90
N ASP A 117 -10.63 -7.45 18.50
CA ASP A 117 -10.26 -6.31 19.34
C ASP A 117 -9.93 -5.08 18.48
N LEU A 118 -10.96 -4.30 18.16
CA LEU A 118 -10.87 -3.01 17.45
C LEU A 118 -10.40 -1.85 18.36
N SER A 119 -9.74 -2.14 19.50
CA SER A 119 -9.22 -1.10 20.37
C SER A 119 -8.07 -0.33 19.74
N ALA A 120 -7.95 0.95 20.11
CA ALA A 120 -6.82 1.79 19.70
C ALA A 120 -5.45 1.18 20.05
N ARG A 121 -5.37 0.32 21.08
CA ARG A 121 -4.14 -0.39 21.44
C ARG A 121 -3.74 -1.41 20.39
N THR A 122 -4.69 -2.18 19.88
CA THR A 122 -4.44 -3.22 18.87
C THR A 122 -4.11 -2.58 17.52
N HIS A 123 -4.81 -1.50 17.14
CA HIS A 123 -4.45 -0.71 15.97
C HIS A 123 -3.05 -0.06 16.09
N ARG A 124 -2.68 0.46 17.28
CA ARG A 124 -1.33 1.00 17.51
C ARG A 124 -0.25 -0.07 17.38
N LYS A 125 -0.48 -1.28 17.91
CA LYS A 125 0.46 -2.41 17.76
C LYS A 125 0.62 -2.83 16.30
N PHE A 126 -0.48 -2.88 15.56
CA PHE A 126 -0.46 -3.16 14.12
C PHE A 126 0.40 -2.13 13.37
N LEU A 127 0.16 -0.83 13.60
CA LEU A 127 0.93 0.25 12.98
C LEU A 127 2.42 0.17 13.33
N ALA A 128 2.76 -0.01 14.61
CA ALA A 128 4.14 -0.13 15.04
C ALA A 128 4.85 -1.30 14.34
N GLY A 129 4.23 -2.48 14.35
CA GLY A 129 4.79 -3.67 13.72
C GLY A 129 4.93 -3.54 12.21
N MET A 130 3.97 -2.93 11.53
CA MET A 130 4.03 -2.66 10.08
C MET A 130 5.14 -1.66 9.75
N LEU A 131 5.20 -0.53 10.44
CA LEU A 131 6.21 0.50 10.21
C LEU A 131 7.62 -0.02 10.44
N GLU A 132 7.84 -0.77 11.52
CA GLU A 132 9.15 -1.32 11.85
C GLU A 132 9.57 -2.39 10.83
N ARG A 133 8.69 -3.35 10.56
CA ARG A 133 8.99 -4.51 9.69
C ARG A 133 9.16 -4.13 8.24
N ASP A 134 8.24 -3.33 7.70
CA ASP A 134 8.12 -3.12 6.25
C ASP A 134 8.81 -1.82 5.80
N PHE A 135 8.87 -0.81 6.69
CA PHE A 135 9.37 0.53 6.35
C PHE A 135 10.56 1.00 7.18
N ARG A 136 11.00 0.19 8.17
CA ARG A 136 12.07 0.54 9.12
C ARG A 136 11.84 1.87 9.83
N LYS A 137 10.58 2.19 10.12
CA LYS A 137 10.16 3.38 10.85
C LYS A 137 9.63 3.02 12.23
N ASP A 138 9.82 3.94 13.17
CA ASP A 138 9.21 3.86 14.49
C ASP A 138 7.97 4.76 14.58
N LEU A 139 7.08 4.50 15.53
CA LEU A 139 5.94 5.36 15.80
C LEU A 139 6.35 6.81 16.13
N SER A 140 7.54 7.06 16.67
CA SER A 140 8.06 8.41 16.90
C SER A 140 8.25 9.25 15.62
N CYS A 141 8.33 8.60 14.46
CA CYS A 141 8.34 9.28 13.17
C CYS A 141 6.97 9.88 12.81
N CYS A 142 5.88 9.36 13.39
CA CYS A 142 4.53 9.80 13.12
C CYS A 142 4.21 11.09 13.90
N LYS A 143 4.05 12.22 13.21
CA LYS A 143 3.79 13.54 13.83
C LYS A 143 2.30 13.84 14.02
N TYR A 144 1.45 13.22 13.21
CA TYR A 144 0.00 13.35 13.30
C TYR A 144 -0.68 12.13 12.68
N LEU A 145 -1.92 11.93 13.11
CA LEU A 145 -2.82 10.88 12.65
C LEU A 145 -4.13 11.52 12.20
N VAL A 146 -4.56 11.17 10.99
CA VAL A 146 -5.81 11.63 10.38
C VAL A 146 -6.61 10.41 9.98
N GLY A 147 -7.93 10.44 10.15
CA GLY A 147 -8.77 9.34 9.69
C GLY A 147 -10.13 9.81 9.21
N GLN A 148 -10.52 9.41 8.01
CA GLN A 148 -11.93 9.35 7.59
C GLN A 148 -12.38 7.90 7.71
N LEU A 149 -13.00 7.57 8.85
CA LEU A 149 -13.61 6.25 9.03
C LEU A 149 -15.06 6.34 8.54
N PHE A 150 -15.41 5.55 7.51
CA PHE A 150 -16.78 5.45 7.03
C PHE A 150 -17.73 5.13 8.19
N ASN A 151 -18.87 5.81 8.17
CA ASN A 151 -19.85 5.88 9.26
C ASN A 151 -20.51 4.51 9.53
N LYS A 152 -19.97 3.75 10.49
CA LYS A 152 -20.75 2.81 11.31
C LYS A 152 -20.60 3.22 12.77
N LYS A 153 -21.53 4.08 13.22
CA LYS A 153 -21.88 4.39 14.61
C LYS A 153 -20.72 4.84 15.51
N GLN A 154 -20.63 6.14 15.73
CA GLN A 154 -20.45 6.93 16.99
C GLN A 154 -19.76 6.36 18.26
N ALA A 155 -19.32 5.11 18.34
CA ALA A 155 -18.61 4.53 19.48
C ALA A 155 -17.08 4.50 19.27
N ILE A 156 -16.61 4.44 18.02
CA ILE A 156 -15.17 4.36 17.71
C ILE A 156 -14.51 5.74 17.70
N GLY A 157 -15.24 6.79 17.31
CA GLY A 157 -14.74 8.17 17.26
C GLY A 157 -14.24 8.70 18.61
N ASN A 158 -14.87 8.29 19.73
CA ASN A 158 -14.44 8.68 21.08
C ASN A 158 -13.17 7.95 21.56
N HIS A 159 -12.87 6.78 20.99
CA HIS A 159 -11.64 6.04 21.33
C HIS A 159 -10.40 6.60 20.64
N TYR A 160 -10.53 7.11 19.42
CA TYR A 160 -9.40 7.70 18.67
C TYR A 160 -9.08 9.14 19.08
N ALA A 161 -10.09 9.95 19.45
CA ALA A 161 -9.86 11.28 20.04
C ALA A 161 -9.02 11.20 21.34
N ASN A 162 -9.22 10.16 22.15
CA ASN A 162 -8.42 9.90 23.35
C ASN A 162 -7.02 9.34 23.09
N ALA A 163 -6.80 8.67 21.95
CA ALA A 163 -5.48 8.17 21.56
C ALA A 163 -4.59 9.30 21.01
N ILE A 164 -5.17 10.26 20.28
CA ILE A 164 -4.48 11.44 19.73
C ILE A 164 -3.90 12.32 20.86
N GLY A 165 -4.58 12.41 22.01
CA GLY A 165 -4.08 13.14 23.19
C GLY A 165 -2.95 12.44 23.95
N ARG A 166 -2.67 11.15 23.71
CA ARG A 166 -1.69 10.35 24.47
C ARG A 166 -0.42 9.99 23.67
N MET A 167 -0.24 10.58 22.49
CA MET A 167 1.00 10.50 21.70
C MET A 167 1.92 11.71 21.89
N ARG A 168 1.56 12.63 22.81
CA ARG A 168 2.49 13.60 23.39
C ARG A 168 3.10 13.06 24.66
#